data_AF-A0A5J4XGJ7-F1
#
_entry.id   AF-A0A5J4XGJ7-F1
#
_cell.length_a   1.000
_cell.length_b   1.000
_cell.length_c   1.000
_cell.angle_alpha   90.00
_cell.angle_beta   90.00
_cell.angle_gamma   90.00
#
_symmetry.space_group_name_H-M   'P 1'
#
loop_
_entity.id
_entity.type
_entity.pdbx_description
1 polymer ?
#
loop_
_entity_poly.entity_id
_entity_poly.type
_entity_poly.pdbx_seq_one_letter_code
_entity_poly.pdbx_strand_id
1 'polypeptide(L)'
;MRRDLPLLYDAATVNASFNALPKQSNGFPANETLQEFLAANFGTAGSDFEAAVPDDFSSEPDNFLPNVTEPAIRQWGLAVNDLWQDLCREVNESVLTQPQLHSLLPLPGITAIPGDRFRELYYWDSYWVIKGLLVSGMTETATSETRNLLSLLETYGHVPNGARVYYINRSQPPMLSNMVLAVYEVTQDDDFLAYALPLLVSEHQYWTSPPKQVTVATASGNYNLSRYYADWFAPRPESYLEDYTSAEGMSADEQKSLWHDLASGAESGMDFSSRWFSDPSNITTIQTTRIIPAELNAYLYQMEINVADMADMMGNGSLATSFRGYAASRKVAINALMYSQTA
;
A
#
# COMPACT_ATOMS: atom_id res chain seq x y z
N MET A 1 16.30 5.81 13.83
CA MET A 1 16.14 6.12 12.40
C MET A 1 15.20 7.32 12.31
N ARG A 2 15.65 8.47 11.80
CA ARG A 2 14.78 9.66 11.61
C ARG A 2 14.33 9.68 10.15
N ARG A 3 13.20 9.04 9.88
CA ARG A 3 12.49 9.12 8.59
C ARG A 3 11.30 10.08 8.72
N ASP A 4 10.67 10.39 7.60
CA ASP A 4 9.39 11.10 7.54
C ASP A 4 9.44 12.53 8.10
N LEU A 5 10.60 13.17 8.00
CA LEU A 5 10.78 14.57 8.39
C LEU A 5 10.44 15.48 7.20
N PRO A 6 9.44 16.37 7.31
CA PRO A 6 9.20 17.40 6.31
C PRO A 6 10.41 18.33 6.19
N LEU A 7 10.65 18.88 4.99
CA LEU A 7 11.64 19.93 4.79
C LEU A 7 11.06 21.28 5.23
N LEU A 8 11.87 22.10 5.89
CA LEU A 8 11.50 23.49 6.22
C LEU A 8 11.77 24.47 5.07
N TYR A 9 12.61 24.06 4.13
CA TYR A 9 13.01 24.83 2.94
C TYR A 9 13.02 23.90 1.73
N ASP A 10 13.03 24.46 0.51
CA ASP A 10 13.11 23.64 -0.69
C ASP A 10 14.38 22.76 -0.72
N ALA A 11 14.30 21.62 -1.41
CA ALA A 11 15.37 20.64 -1.43
C ALA A 11 16.71 21.19 -1.94
N ALA A 12 16.71 22.19 -2.84
CA ALA A 12 17.95 22.78 -3.33
C ALA A 12 18.64 23.61 -2.24
N THR A 13 17.87 24.40 -1.48
CA THR A 13 18.35 25.14 -0.31
C THR A 13 18.90 24.20 0.75
N VAL A 14 18.17 23.14 1.10
CA VAL A 14 18.62 22.17 2.12
C VAL A 14 19.90 21.45 1.68
N ASN A 15 19.98 21.04 0.40
CA ASN A 15 21.19 20.41 -0.15
C ASN A 15 22.39 21.37 -0.16
N ALA A 16 22.19 22.64 -0.50
CA ALA A 16 23.25 23.64 -0.44
C ALA A 16 23.77 23.83 0.99
N SER A 17 22.86 23.93 1.97
CA SER A 17 23.19 23.98 3.40
C SER A 17 23.96 22.75 3.87
N PHE A 18 23.57 21.54 3.45
CA PHE A 18 24.29 20.31 3.79
C PHE A 18 25.71 20.29 3.22
N ASN A 19 25.87 20.69 1.96
CA ASN A 19 27.18 20.71 1.30
C ASN A 19 28.14 21.74 1.90
N ALA A 20 27.61 22.79 2.53
CA ALA A 20 28.37 23.82 3.22
C ALA A 20 28.82 23.42 4.63
N LEU A 21 28.37 22.28 5.18
CA LEU A 21 28.74 21.86 6.52
C LEU A 21 30.25 21.63 6.64
N PRO A 22 30.89 22.06 7.75
CA PRO A 22 32.30 21.80 7.99
C PRO A 22 32.54 20.29 8.11
N LYS A 23 33.48 19.78 7.29
CA LYS A 23 33.84 18.36 7.25
C LYS A 23 35.07 18.11 8.12
N GLN A 24 35.04 17.01 8.86
CA GLN A 24 36.20 16.48 9.57
C GLN A 24 37.19 15.85 8.57
N SER A 25 38.35 15.40 9.06
CA SER A 25 39.39 14.78 8.23
C SER A 25 38.94 13.49 7.51
N ASN A 26 37.88 12.84 7.98
CA ASN A 26 37.27 11.67 7.35
C ASN A 26 36.30 12.04 6.21
N GLY A 27 36.11 13.33 5.91
CA GLY A 27 35.21 13.82 4.87
C GLY A 27 33.75 13.99 5.30
N PHE A 28 33.40 13.71 6.55
CA PHE A 28 32.04 13.80 7.08
C PHE A 28 31.88 14.93 8.11
N PRO A 29 30.69 15.55 8.23
CA PRO A 29 30.40 16.47 9.33
C PRO A 29 30.49 15.79 10.70
N ALA A 30 30.84 16.56 11.74
CA ALA A 30 30.73 16.07 13.12
C ALA A 30 29.26 15.78 13.46
N ASN A 31 29.01 14.83 14.36
CA ASN A 31 27.64 14.44 14.73
C ASN A 31 26.84 15.64 15.26
N GLU A 32 27.41 16.48 16.12
CA GLU A 32 26.76 17.68 16.64
C GLU A 32 26.34 18.64 15.52
N THR A 33 27.25 18.94 14.59
CA THR A 33 26.95 19.75 13.40
C THR A 33 25.84 19.15 12.54
N LEU A 34 25.81 17.81 12.38
CA LEU A 34 24.74 17.14 11.66
C LEU A 34 23.40 17.25 12.40
N GLN A 35 23.40 17.15 13.74
CA GLN A 35 22.19 17.34 14.55
C GLN A 35 21.63 18.76 14.42
N GLU A 36 22.50 19.77 14.46
CA GLU A 36 22.12 21.18 14.26
C GLU A 36 21.56 21.40 12.85
N PHE A 37 22.21 20.84 11.83
CA PHE A 37 21.71 20.89 10.46
C PHE A 37 20.31 20.29 10.33
N LEU A 38 20.09 19.10 10.91
CA LEU A 38 18.79 18.44 10.88
C LEU A 38 17.72 19.29 11.58
N ALA A 39 18.02 19.82 12.78
CA ALA A 39 17.10 20.67 13.53
C ALA A 39 16.75 21.99 12.82
N ALA A 40 17.69 22.54 12.03
CA ALA A 40 17.50 23.79 11.31
C ALA A 40 16.78 23.64 9.97
N ASN A 41 16.75 22.45 9.36
CA ASN A 41 16.26 22.25 7.99
C ASN A 41 15.07 21.30 7.88
N PHE A 42 14.73 20.57 8.95
CA PHE A 42 13.69 19.56 8.94
C PHE A 42 12.69 19.76 10.07
N GLY A 43 11.41 19.52 9.77
CA GLY A 43 10.32 19.49 10.72
C GLY A 43 10.31 18.23 11.59
N THR A 44 9.24 18.06 12.36
CA THR A 44 9.06 16.88 13.22
C THR A 44 8.42 15.75 12.43
N ALA A 45 8.87 14.52 12.62
CA ALA A 45 8.24 13.38 11.97
C ALA A 45 6.76 13.30 12.35
N GLY A 46 5.88 13.14 11.36
CA GLY A 46 4.43 13.09 11.54
C GLY A 46 3.76 14.44 11.74
N SER A 47 4.48 15.58 11.64
CA SER A 47 3.84 16.90 11.63
C SER A 47 3.13 17.22 10.31
N ASP A 48 3.21 16.31 9.34
CA ASP A 48 2.50 16.37 8.06
C ASP A 48 1.10 15.71 8.13
N PHE A 49 0.67 15.31 9.33
CA PHE A 49 -0.58 14.62 9.58
C PHE A 49 -1.23 15.13 10.86
N GLU A 50 -2.55 15.31 10.84
CA GLU A 50 -3.32 15.87 11.95
C GLU A 50 -4.38 14.87 12.42
N ALA A 51 -4.69 14.89 13.72
CA ALA A 51 -5.77 14.10 14.28
C ALA A 51 -7.10 14.60 13.71
N ALA A 52 -7.88 13.69 13.12
CA ALA A 52 -9.21 13.99 12.61
C ALA A 52 -10.24 13.23 13.45
N VAL A 53 -11.29 13.93 13.88
CA VAL A 53 -12.44 13.29 14.54
C VAL A 53 -13.50 13.04 13.47
N PRO A 54 -13.77 11.78 13.11
CA PRO A 54 -14.75 11.46 12.08
C PRO A 54 -16.17 11.79 12.55
N ASP A 55 -16.93 12.50 11.72
CA ASP A 55 -18.28 12.99 12.03
C ASP A 55 -19.30 11.86 12.22
N ASP A 56 -19.07 10.72 11.57
CA ASP A 56 -19.92 9.52 11.61
C ASP A 56 -19.55 8.54 12.74
N PHE A 57 -18.65 8.93 13.65
CA PHE A 57 -18.31 8.13 14.83
C PHE A 57 -19.46 8.06 15.84
N SER A 58 -19.74 6.85 16.32
CA SER A 58 -20.60 6.61 17.48
C SER A 58 -19.85 5.81 18.53
N SER A 59 -19.91 6.24 19.80
CA SER A 59 -19.39 5.47 20.93
C SER A 59 -20.20 4.21 21.21
N GLU A 60 -21.44 4.13 20.72
CA GLU A 60 -22.28 2.94 20.77
C GLU A 60 -22.82 2.61 19.37
N PRO A 61 -22.04 1.89 18.53
CA PRO A 61 -22.43 1.63 17.14
C PRO A 61 -23.59 0.62 17.05
N ASP A 62 -24.72 1.06 16.50
CA ASP A 62 -25.96 0.27 16.40
C ASP A 62 -25.88 -0.93 15.44
N ASN A 63 -24.87 -0.97 14.56
CA ASN A 63 -24.74 -2.03 13.56
C ASN A 63 -24.33 -3.38 14.18
N PHE A 64 -23.21 -3.43 14.92
CA PHE A 64 -22.71 -4.68 15.49
C PHE A 64 -23.05 -4.84 16.96
N LEU A 65 -23.05 -3.74 17.72
CA LEU A 65 -23.05 -3.79 19.18
C LEU A 65 -24.32 -4.41 19.79
N PRO A 66 -25.54 -4.22 19.25
CA PRO A 66 -26.75 -4.88 19.76
C PRO A 66 -26.70 -6.41 19.70
N ASN A 67 -25.90 -6.97 18.79
CA ASN A 67 -25.73 -8.41 18.64
C ASN A 67 -24.66 -9.01 19.58
N VAL A 68 -23.89 -8.17 20.27
CA VAL A 68 -22.85 -8.61 21.22
C VAL A 68 -23.41 -8.61 22.64
N THR A 69 -23.88 -9.78 23.06
CA THR A 69 -24.56 -9.99 24.35
C THR A 69 -23.62 -10.31 25.50
N GLU A 70 -22.46 -10.93 25.22
CA GLU A 70 -21.51 -11.30 26.26
C GLU A 70 -20.77 -10.06 26.79
N PRO A 71 -20.85 -9.72 28.09
CA PRO A 71 -20.38 -8.44 28.61
C PRO A 71 -18.90 -8.15 28.34
N ALA A 72 -18.03 -9.16 28.47
CA ALA A 72 -16.60 -8.98 28.23
C ALA A 72 -16.28 -8.69 26.76
N ILE A 73 -16.96 -9.38 25.84
CA ILE A 73 -16.80 -9.16 24.39
C ILE A 73 -17.38 -7.81 23.99
N ARG A 74 -18.52 -7.42 24.59
CA ARG A 74 -19.12 -6.10 24.38
C ARG A 74 -18.17 -4.98 24.78
N GLN A 75 -17.59 -5.07 25.96
CA GLN A 75 -16.62 -4.07 26.45
C GLN A 75 -15.37 -4.02 25.56
N TRP A 76 -14.87 -5.17 25.12
CA TRP A 76 -13.75 -5.22 24.18
C TRP A 76 -14.11 -4.59 22.83
N GLY A 77 -15.29 -4.87 22.28
CA GLY A 77 -15.75 -4.28 21.01
C GLY A 77 -15.88 -2.77 21.08
N LEU A 78 -16.37 -2.23 22.21
CA LEU A 78 -16.38 -0.79 22.47
C LEU A 78 -14.97 -0.20 22.54
N ALA A 79 -14.05 -0.85 23.25
CA ALA A 79 -12.67 -0.42 23.33
C ALA A 79 -11.96 -0.42 21.96
N VAL A 80 -12.28 -1.36 21.08
CA VAL A 80 -11.78 -1.37 19.69
C VAL A 80 -12.41 -0.26 18.87
N ASN A 81 -13.72 -0.03 18.99
CA ASN A 81 -14.42 1.05 18.30
C ASN A 81 -13.85 2.43 18.69
N ASP A 82 -13.56 2.64 19.98
CA ASP A 82 -13.00 3.90 20.47
C ASP A 82 -11.64 4.25 19.83
N LEU A 83 -10.88 3.25 19.37
CA LEU A 83 -9.60 3.49 18.67
C LEU A 83 -9.76 4.26 17.37
N TRP A 84 -10.95 4.29 16.74
CA TRP A 84 -11.15 5.05 15.50
C TRP A 84 -10.86 6.54 15.69
N GLN A 85 -11.21 7.11 16.85
CA GLN A 85 -10.90 8.51 17.19
C GLN A 85 -9.40 8.76 17.28
N ASP A 86 -8.63 7.75 17.71
CA ASP A 86 -7.18 7.84 17.87
C ASP A 86 -6.42 7.53 16.57
N LEU A 87 -7.04 6.82 15.62
CA LEU A 87 -6.39 6.36 14.39
C LEU A 87 -6.79 7.18 13.15
N CYS A 88 -7.92 7.89 13.18
CA CYS A 88 -8.34 8.74 12.08
C CYS A 88 -7.52 10.02 12.00
N ARG A 89 -7.17 10.40 10.78
CA ARG A 89 -6.24 11.46 10.48
C ARG A 89 -6.58 12.14 9.17
N GLU A 90 -6.11 13.37 9.03
CA GLU A 90 -6.12 14.12 7.78
C GLU A 90 -4.71 14.67 7.49
N VAL A 91 -4.42 14.90 6.21
CA VAL A 91 -3.15 15.53 5.83
C VAL A 91 -3.15 16.99 6.26
N ASN A 92 -2.04 17.46 6.84
CA ASN A 92 -1.89 18.88 7.15
C ASN A 92 -1.97 19.71 5.86
N GLU A 93 -2.53 20.93 5.94
CA GLU A 93 -2.68 21.84 4.79
C GLU A 93 -1.36 22.10 4.03
N SER A 94 -0.21 22.05 4.71
CA SER A 94 1.10 22.20 4.08
C SER A 94 1.42 21.08 3.07
N VAL A 95 0.90 19.87 3.28
CA VAL A 95 1.03 18.75 2.33
C VAL A 95 0.28 19.05 1.04
N LEU A 96 -0.88 19.70 1.13
CA LEU A 96 -1.70 20.07 -0.02
C LEU A 96 -1.10 21.27 -0.78
N THR A 97 -0.60 22.27 -0.05
CA THR A 97 -0.12 23.54 -0.63
C THR A 97 1.36 23.50 -1.03
N GLN A 98 2.17 22.66 -0.40
CA GLN A 98 3.62 22.55 -0.61
C GLN A 98 4.10 21.08 -0.64
N PRO A 99 3.48 20.19 -1.44
CA PRO A 99 3.74 18.74 -1.40
C PRO A 99 5.23 18.37 -1.60
N GLN A 100 6.01 19.18 -2.31
CA GLN A 100 7.44 18.96 -2.53
C GLN A 100 8.31 19.00 -1.26
N LEU A 101 7.78 19.55 -0.15
CA LEU A 101 8.47 19.58 1.14
C LEU A 101 8.19 18.33 1.98
N HIS A 102 7.23 17.50 1.55
CA HIS A 102 6.73 16.38 2.31
C HIS A 102 7.08 15.06 1.64
N SER A 103 7.31 14.04 2.46
CA SER A 103 7.26 12.68 1.96
C SER A 103 5.84 12.15 1.94
N LEU A 104 4.93 12.63 2.80
CA LEU A 104 3.52 12.25 2.78
C LEU A 104 2.86 12.75 1.49
N LEU A 105 2.01 11.91 0.89
CA LEU A 105 1.27 12.26 -0.32
C LEU A 105 -0.01 13.00 0.03
N PRO A 106 -0.45 13.97 -0.80
CA PRO A 106 -1.76 14.59 -0.66
C PRO A 106 -2.88 13.55 -0.69
N LEU A 107 -3.81 13.64 0.26
CA LEU A 107 -5.03 12.83 0.30
C LEU A 107 -6.25 13.76 0.37
N PRO A 108 -7.32 13.49 -0.40
CA PRO A 108 -8.49 14.37 -0.46
C PRO A 108 -9.39 14.33 0.79
N GLY A 109 -9.24 13.36 1.69
CA GLY A 109 -10.08 13.26 2.89
C GLY A 109 -9.45 12.50 4.04
N ILE A 110 -10.25 12.29 5.09
CA ILE A 110 -9.87 11.54 6.30
C ILE A 110 -9.51 10.10 5.95
N THR A 111 -8.53 9.56 6.65
CA THR A 111 -8.11 8.16 6.57
C THR A 111 -7.70 7.64 7.94
N ALA A 112 -7.87 6.35 8.18
CA ALA A 112 -7.27 5.71 9.35
C ALA A 112 -5.86 5.20 9.04
N ILE A 113 -4.99 5.22 10.05
CA ILE A 113 -3.64 4.64 9.99
C ILE A 113 -3.53 3.35 10.81
N PRO A 114 -2.59 2.46 10.50
CA PRO A 114 -2.36 1.26 11.31
C PRO A 114 -1.91 1.57 12.75
N GLY A 115 -1.21 2.70 12.95
CA GLY A 115 -0.84 3.22 14.27
C GLY A 115 0.67 3.28 14.55
N ASP A 116 1.02 4.03 15.59
CA ASP A 116 2.40 4.23 16.11
C ASP A 116 3.42 4.73 15.07
N ARG A 117 4.28 3.85 14.57
CA ARG A 117 5.34 4.18 13.60
C ARG A 117 4.83 4.27 12.15
N PHE A 118 3.60 3.81 11.90
CA PHE A 118 2.95 3.81 10.60
C PHE A 118 2.01 5.01 10.53
N ARG A 119 2.45 6.06 9.83
CA ARG A 119 1.82 7.40 9.86
C ARG A 119 1.41 7.82 8.46
N GLU A 120 0.91 6.85 7.71
CA GLU A 120 0.41 6.99 6.36
C GLU A 120 -0.65 5.93 6.12
N LEU A 121 -1.53 6.21 5.17
CA LEU A 121 -2.45 5.24 4.61
C LEU A 121 -1.65 4.10 3.95
N TYR A 122 -1.96 2.84 4.29
CA TYR A 122 -1.37 1.64 3.68
C TYR A 122 -2.41 0.87 2.89
N TYR A 123 -2.06 0.46 1.68
CA TYR A 123 -3.05 -0.03 0.71
C TYR A 123 -3.83 -1.26 1.19
N TRP A 124 -3.18 -2.40 1.42
CA TRP A 124 -3.93 -3.64 1.72
C TRP A 124 -4.52 -3.65 3.14
N ASP A 125 -3.89 -2.97 4.11
CA ASP A 125 -4.38 -2.79 5.47
C ASP A 125 -5.74 -2.08 5.46
N SER A 126 -5.90 -1.11 4.56
CA SER A 126 -7.13 -0.33 4.38
C SER A 126 -8.36 -1.21 4.15
N TYR A 127 -8.20 -2.40 3.55
CA TYR A 127 -9.37 -3.26 3.33
C TYR A 127 -9.99 -3.70 4.65
N TRP A 128 -9.16 -4.11 5.60
CA TRP A 128 -9.61 -4.56 6.91
C TRP A 128 -10.12 -3.38 7.74
N VAL A 129 -9.47 -2.23 7.63
CA VAL A 129 -9.89 -0.96 8.24
C VAL A 129 -11.28 -0.56 7.73
N ILE A 130 -11.47 -0.50 6.41
CA ILE A 130 -12.77 -0.20 5.76
C ILE A 130 -13.86 -1.17 6.21
N LYS A 131 -13.57 -2.48 6.29
CA LYS A 131 -14.54 -3.45 6.85
C LYS A 131 -14.89 -3.13 8.31
N GLY A 132 -13.90 -2.76 9.13
CA GLY A 132 -14.11 -2.36 10.52
C GLY A 132 -14.94 -1.08 10.67
N LEU A 133 -14.65 -0.06 9.87
CA LEU A 133 -15.38 1.20 9.80
C LEU A 133 -16.85 0.98 9.42
N LEU A 134 -17.11 0.21 8.36
CA LEU A 134 -18.48 -0.11 7.92
C LEU A 134 -19.27 -0.87 9.01
N VAL A 135 -18.64 -1.84 9.67
CA VAL A 135 -19.26 -2.56 10.80
C VAL A 135 -19.53 -1.62 11.98
N SER A 136 -18.70 -0.59 12.17
CA SER A 136 -18.87 0.45 13.20
C SER A 136 -19.89 1.53 12.81
N GLY A 137 -20.51 1.44 11.63
CA GLY A 137 -21.45 2.45 11.13
C GLY A 137 -20.79 3.69 10.54
N MET A 138 -19.46 3.69 10.41
CA MET A 138 -18.66 4.81 9.92
C MET A 138 -18.52 4.75 8.39
N THR A 139 -19.67 4.83 7.71
CA THR A 139 -19.74 4.69 6.25
C THR A 139 -19.08 5.86 5.51
N GLU A 140 -19.20 7.09 6.00
CA GLU A 140 -18.58 8.27 5.36
C GLU A 140 -17.06 8.18 5.47
N THR A 141 -16.55 7.78 6.62
CA THR A 141 -15.11 7.57 6.83
C THR A 141 -14.58 6.43 5.95
N ALA A 142 -15.31 5.32 5.84
CA ALA A 142 -14.96 4.21 4.94
C ALA A 142 -14.95 4.62 3.46
N THR A 143 -15.92 5.43 3.03
CA THR A 143 -15.97 6.00 1.67
C THR A 143 -14.80 6.96 1.44
N SER A 144 -14.47 7.82 2.42
CA SER A 144 -13.34 8.74 2.36
C SER A 144 -12.01 8.00 2.16
N GLU A 145 -11.75 6.96 2.95
CA GLU A 145 -10.53 6.15 2.84
C GLU A 145 -10.44 5.45 1.47
N THR A 146 -11.55 4.92 0.97
CA THR A 146 -11.58 4.30 -0.37
C THR A 146 -11.33 5.34 -1.47
N ARG A 147 -11.88 6.55 -1.36
CA ARG A 147 -11.63 7.66 -2.28
C ARG A 147 -10.17 8.13 -2.24
N ASN A 148 -9.53 8.12 -1.08
CA ASN A 148 -8.10 8.41 -0.95
C ASN A 148 -7.28 7.42 -1.81
N LEU A 149 -7.54 6.11 -1.71
CA LEU A 149 -6.83 5.10 -2.53
C LEU A 149 -7.13 5.25 -4.03
N LEU A 150 -8.38 5.54 -4.40
CA LEU A 150 -8.74 5.82 -5.80
C LEU A 150 -8.01 7.06 -6.34
N SER A 151 -7.85 8.11 -5.53
CA SER A 151 -7.13 9.33 -5.94
C SER A 151 -5.63 9.07 -6.14
N LEU A 152 -5.04 8.19 -5.32
CA LEU A 152 -3.66 7.75 -5.50
C LEU A 152 -3.51 6.94 -6.80
N LEU A 153 -4.45 6.03 -7.06
CA LEU A 153 -4.49 5.25 -8.31
C LEU A 153 -4.63 6.17 -9.53
N GLU A 154 -5.52 7.15 -9.48
CA GLU A 154 -5.70 8.15 -10.55
C GLU A 154 -4.42 8.96 -10.80
N THR A 155 -3.70 9.33 -9.74
CA THR A 155 -2.49 10.17 -9.82
C THR A 155 -1.25 9.39 -10.27
N TYR A 156 -1.06 8.17 -9.76
CA TYR A 156 0.18 7.39 -9.94
C TYR A 156 0.04 6.18 -10.87
N GLY A 157 -1.16 5.93 -11.39
CA GLY A 157 -1.47 4.77 -12.25
C GLY A 157 -1.49 3.42 -11.53
N HIS A 158 -1.30 3.43 -10.21
CA HIS A 158 -1.46 2.30 -9.30
C HIS A 158 -1.62 2.83 -7.88
N VAL A 159 -2.13 2.03 -6.95
CA VAL A 159 -2.12 2.38 -5.53
C VAL A 159 -0.73 2.09 -4.96
N PRO A 160 0.03 3.08 -4.45
CA PRO A 160 1.32 2.85 -3.82
C PRO A 160 1.19 2.00 -2.54
N ASN A 161 2.28 1.37 -2.09
CA ASN A 161 2.33 0.59 -0.84
C ASN A 161 1.72 1.35 0.35
N GLY A 162 2.11 2.62 0.49
CA GLY A 162 1.44 3.57 1.35
C GLY A 162 1.57 4.99 0.82
N ALA A 163 0.90 5.94 1.45
CA ALA A 163 0.80 7.33 1.00
C ALA A 163 2.09 8.15 1.28
N ARG A 164 3.26 7.64 0.87
CA ARG A 164 4.56 8.34 0.93
C ARG A 164 5.28 8.29 -0.42
N VAL A 165 6.05 9.33 -0.75
CA VAL A 165 6.78 9.46 -2.03
C VAL A 165 7.71 8.27 -2.29
N TYR A 166 8.39 7.76 -1.25
CA TYR A 166 9.29 6.61 -1.36
C TYR A 166 8.57 5.26 -1.56
N TYR A 167 7.23 5.26 -1.55
CA TYR A 167 6.41 4.11 -1.90
C TYR A 167 5.88 4.14 -3.34
N ILE A 168 5.95 5.26 -4.07
CA ILE A 168 5.41 5.36 -5.46
C ILE A 168 6.06 4.36 -6.45
N ASN A 169 7.22 3.81 -6.13
CA ASN A 169 7.88 2.78 -6.96
C ASN A 169 7.24 1.38 -6.85
N ARG A 170 6.30 1.15 -5.93
CA ARG A 170 5.72 -0.16 -5.65
C ARG A 170 4.32 -0.09 -5.07
N SER A 171 3.53 -1.12 -5.31
CA SER A 171 2.17 -1.25 -4.78
C SER A 171 2.14 -2.09 -3.48
N GLN A 172 0.99 -2.71 -3.22
CA GLN A 172 0.73 -3.71 -2.20
C GLN A 172 -0.35 -4.69 -2.72
N PRO A 173 -0.70 -5.76 -2.00
CA PRO A 173 -1.75 -6.70 -2.45
C PRO A 173 -3.04 -6.01 -2.92
N PRO A 174 -3.51 -6.27 -4.16
CA PRO A 174 -4.52 -5.44 -4.80
C PRO A 174 -5.94 -5.77 -4.31
N MET A 175 -6.41 -4.99 -3.34
CA MET A 175 -7.70 -5.20 -2.68
C MET A 175 -8.72 -4.07 -2.93
N LEU A 176 -8.39 -3.05 -3.73
CA LEU A 176 -9.24 -1.88 -3.96
C LEU A 176 -10.63 -2.24 -4.51
N SER A 177 -10.71 -3.21 -5.41
CA SER A 177 -12.02 -3.67 -5.92
C SER A 177 -12.94 -4.22 -4.83
N ASN A 178 -12.40 -4.87 -3.79
CA ASN A 178 -13.18 -5.34 -2.65
C ASN A 178 -13.62 -4.17 -1.76
N MET A 179 -12.77 -3.15 -1.62
CA MET A 179 -13.08 -1.94 -0.86
C MET A 179 -14.23 -1.15 -1.51
N VAL A 180 -14.12 -0.92 -2.83
CA VAL A 180 -15.16 -0.25 -3.62
C VAL A 180 -16.48 -1.00 -3.53
N LEU A 181 -16.46 -2.32 -3.70
CA LEU A 181 -17.66 -3.14 -3.58
C LEU A 181 -18.26 -3.08 -2.16
N ALA A 182 -17.44 -3.19 -1.12
CA ALA A 182 -17.91 -3.14 0.27
C ALA A 182 -18.55 -1.79 0.63
N VAL A 183 -18.00 -0.68 0.14
CA VAL A 183 -18.60 0.65 0.31
C VAL A 183 -19.91 0.75 -0.46
N TYR A 184 -19.90 0.35 -1.74
CA TYR A 184 -21.09 0.42 -2.60
C TYR A 184 -22.25 -0.44 -2.09
N GLU A 185 -21.98 -1.63 -1.52
CA GLU A 185 -23.00 -2.49 -0.92
C GLU A 185 -23.80 -1.77 0.17
N VAL A 186 -23.17 -0.84 0.91
CA VAL A 186 -23.83 -0.07 1.97
C VAL A 186 -24.43 1.23 1.45
N THR A 187 -23.73 1.95 0.57
CA THR A 187 -24.15 3.28 0.11
C THR A 187 -25.14 3.25 -1.05
N GLN A 188 -25.04 2.24 -1.92
CA GLN A 188 -25.71 2.19 -3.23
C GLN A 188 -25.48 3.49 -4.04
N ASP A 189 -24.29 4.08 -3.90
CA ASP A 189 -23.90 5.32 -4.58
C ASP A 189 -23.38 5.03 -5.99
N ASP A 190 -24.27 5.16 -6.98
CA ASP A 190 -23.96 4.97 -8.40
C ASP A 190 -22.90 5.93 -8.93
N ASP A 191 -22.82 7.16 -8.40
CA ASP A 191 -21.82 8.15 -8.83
C ASP A 191 -20.42 7.75 -8.33
N PHE A 192 -20.33 7.26 -7.09
CA PHE A 192 -19.09 6.67 -6.57
C PHE A 192 -18.65 5.47 -7.41
N LEU A 193 -19.58 4.57 -7.76
CA LEU A 193 -19.27 3.40 -8.56
C LEU A 193 -18.84 3.78 -9.99
N ALA A 194 -19.50 4.77 -10.60
CA ALA A 194 -19.16 5.32 -11.90
C ALA A 194 -17.75 5.94 -11.93
N TYR A 195 -17.33 6.58 -10.84
CA TYR A 195 -15.97 7.08 -10.67
C TYR A 195 -14.94 5.94 -10.49
N ALA A 196 -15.26 4.96 -9.65
CA ALA A 196 -14.31 3.91 -9.27
C ALA A 196 -14.07 2.86 -10.36
N LEU A 197 -15.11 2.45 -11.11
CA LEU A 197 -15.03 1.37 -12.09
C LEU A 197 -13.91 1.54 -13.14
N PRO A 198 -13.78 2.69 -13.84
CA PRO A 198 -12.69 2.88 -14.81
C PRO A 198 -11.30 2.88 -14.16
N LEU A 199 -11.16 3.32 -12.91
CA LEU A 199 -9.90 3.27 -12.17
C LEU A 199 -9.53 1.81 -11.84
N LEU A 200 -10.48 0.98 -11.40
CA LEU A 200 -10.21 -0.44 -11.17
C LEU A 200 -9.75 -1.18 -12.44
N VAL A 201 -10.25 -0.76 -13.61
CA VAL A 201 -9.76 -1.28 -14.90
C VAL A 201 -8.29 -0.86 -15.14
N SER A 202 -7.89 0.37 -14.80
CA SER A 202 -6.50 0.80 -14.94
C SER A 202 -5.57 0.09 -13.93
N GLU A 203 -6.03 -0.15 -12.71
CA GLU A 203 -5.27 -0.95 -11.74
C GLU A 203 -5.07 -2.40 -12.22
N HIS A 204 -6.11 -3.02 -12.77
CA HIS A 204 -5.98 -4.34 -13.38
C HIS A 204 -4.91 -4.35 -14.48
N GLN A 205 -4.86 -3.31 -15.32
CA GLN A 205 -3.84 -3.17 -16.36
C GLN A 205 -2.43 -3.04 -15.79
N TYR A 206 -2.24 -2.31 -14.68
CA TYR A 206 -0.95 -2.23 -13.98
C TYR A 206 -0.44 -3.62 -13.59
N TRP A 207 -1.29 -4.46 -12.99
CA TRP A 207 -0.92 -5.81 -12.55
C TRP A 207 -0.82 -6.84 -13.68
N THR A 208 -1.49 -6.60 -14.80
CA THR A 208 -1.56 -7.52 -15.95
C THR A 208 -0.70 -7.07 -17.14
N SER A 209 0.19 -6.10 -16.93
CA SER A 209 1.19 -5.68 -17.91
C SER A 209 2.60 -6.15 -17.53
N PRO A 210 3.51 -6.39 -18.49
CA PRO A 210 4.93 -6.58 -18.19
C PRO A 210 5.52 -5.37 -17.45
N PRO A 211 6.47 -5.55 -16.51
CA PRO A 211 7.14 -6.81 -16.15
C PRO A 211 6.43 -7.66 -15.07
N LYS A 212 5.26 -7.22 -14.58
CA LYS A 212 4.48 -7.89 -13.54
C LYS A 212 3.75 -9.11 -14.06
N GLN A 213 3.13 -9.01 -15.24
CA GLN A 213 2.59 -10.18 -15.92
C GLN A 213 3.71 -10.97 -16.61
N VAL A 214 3.70 -12.28 -16.39
CA VAL A 214 4.62 -13.23 -17.00
C VAL A 214 3.84 -14.40 -17.62
N THR A 215 4.38 -14.96 -18.69
CA THR A 215 3.83 -16.17 -19.33
C THR A 215 4.63 -17.38 -18.88
N VAL A 216 3.95 -18.34 -18.26
CA VAL A 216 4.51 -19.65 -17.89
C VAL A 216 4.16 -20.65 -18.98
N ALA A 217 5.17 -21.11 -19.71
CA ALA A 217 5.02 -22.16 -20.72
C ALA A 217 5.13 -23.54 -20.08
N THR A 218 4.16 -24.41 -20.34
CA THR A 218 4.13 -25.80 -19.90
C THR A 218 3.80 -26.74 -21.06
N ALA A 219 3.89 -28.05 -20.83
CA ALA A 219 3.44 -29.04 -21.82
C ALA A 219 1.93 -28.94 -22.13
N SER A 220 1.11 -28.45 -21.19
CA SER A 220 -0.35 -28.32 -21.34
C SER A 220 -0.79 -26.97 -21.88
N GLY A 221 0.12 -26.01 -22.06
CA GLY A 221 -0.17 -24.70 -22.61
C GLY A 221 0.62 -23.56 -21.94
N ASN A 222 0.30 -22.34 -22.37
CA ASN A 222 0.88 -21.11 -21.85
C ASN A 222 -0.13 -20.42 -20.94
N TYR A 223 0.30 -20.00 -19.76
CA TYR A 223 -0.54 -19.36 -18.76
C TYR A 223 0.02 -18.01 -18.37
N ASN A 224 -0.82 -16.96 -18.40
CA ASN A 224 -0.43 -15.63 -17.95
C ASN A 224 -0.80 -15.46 -16.47
N LEU A 225 0.19 -15.13 -15.65
CA LEU A 225 0.04 -14.88 -14.22
C LEU A 225 0.86 -13.64 -13.83
N SER A 226 0.58 -13.08 -12.66
CA SER A 226 1.27 -11.90 -12.16
C SER A 226 2.21 -12.24 -11.01
N ARG A 227 3.27 -11.44 -10.85
CA ARG A 227 4.23 -11.47 -9.75
C ARG A 227 4.42 -10.09 -9.14
N TYR A 228 4.90 -10.05 -7.91
CA TYR A 228 5.41 -8.81 -7.32
C TYR A 228 6.70 -8.41 -8.01
N TYR A 229 6.81 -7.12 -8.34
CA TYR A 229 7.90 -6.54 -9.10
C TYR A 229 7.91 -5.03 -8.87
N ALA A 230 8.63 -4.59 -7.84
CA ALA A 230 8.81 -3.18 -7.51
C ALA A 230 9.88 -2.54 -8.41
N ASP A 231 9.67 -1.33 -8.93
CA ASP A 231 10.66 -0.64 -9.76
C ASP A 231 11.68 0.14 -8.91
N TRP A 232 12.46 -0.60 -8.11
CA TRP A 232 13.44 -0.02 -7.20
C TRP A 232 14.71 -0.89 -7.15
N PHE A 233 15.89 -0.27 -7.32
CA PHE A 233 17.19 -0.95 -7.42
C PHE A 233 18.24 -0.30 -6.51
N ALA A 234 17.81 0.23 -5.37
CA ALA A 234 18.63 0.91 -4.38
C ALA A 234 18.15 0.54 -2.97
N PRO A 235 18.89 0.82 -1.89
CA PRO A 235 18.37 0.66 -0.54
C PRO A 235 17.05 1.43 -0.39
N ARG A 236 16.03 0.81 0.20
CA ARG A 236 14.72 1.45 0.42
C ARG A 236 14.90 2.65 1.38
N PRO A 237 14.38 3.85 1.07
CA PRO A 237 14.58 5.03 1.93
C PRO A 237 14.13 4.81 3.38
N GLU A 238 13.05 4.08 3.60
CA GLU A 238 12.49 3.81 4.92
C GLU A 238 13.22 2.72 5.72
N SER A 239 14.16 1.99 5.08
CA SER A 239 14.98 0.90 5.65
C SER A 239 16.42 0.96 5.11
N TYR A 240 16.94 2.18 4.89
CA TYR A 240 18.15 2.38 4.09
C TYR A 240 19.37 1.66 4.68
N LEU A 241 19.55 1.74 6.00
CA LEU A 241 20.71 1.16 6.67
C LEU A 241 20.68 -0.36 6.60
N GLU A 242 19.53 -0.97 6.85
CA GLU A 242 19.30 -2.40 6.81
C GLU A 242 19.56 -2.96 5.41
N ASP A 243 18.99 -2.33 4.37
CA ASP A 243 19.18 -2.76 3.00
C ASP A 243 20.62 -2.55 2.52
N TYR A 244 21.26 -1.44 2.90
CA TYR A 244 22.65 -1.17 2.55
C TYR A 244 23.60 -2.18 3.19
N THR A 245 23.46 -2.44 4.49
CA THR A 245 24.32 -3.37 5.23
C THR A 245 24.13 -4.82 4.78
N SER A 246 22.90 -5.21 4.41
CA SER A 246 22.62 -6.56 3.89
C SER A 246 23.36 -6.90 2.58
N ALA A 247 23.82 -5.87 1.86
CA ALA A 247 24.46 -5.97 0.57
C ALA A 247 26.01 -5.81 0.63
N GLU A 248 26.57 -5.68 1.84
CA GLU A 248 28.02 -5.54 2.03
C GLU A 248 28.78 -6.77 1.53
N GLY A 249 29.91 -6.52 0.84
CA GLY A 249 30.74 -7.58 0.26
C GLY A 249 30.23 -8.16 -1.06
N MET A 250 29.04 -7.75 -1.53
CA MET A 250 28.51 -8.13 -2.85
C MET A 250 29.04 -7.23 -3.98
N SER A 251 29.01 -7.71 -5.21
CA SER A 251 29.22 -6.89 -6.40
C SER A 251 28.06 -5.92 -6.64
N ALA A 252 28.29 -4.86 -7.41
CA ALA A 252 27.26 -3.83 -7.68
C ALA A 252 25.98 -4.39 -8.32
N ASP A 253 26.09 -5.42 -9.17
CA ASP A 253 24.93 -6.04 -9.82
C ASP A 253 24.15 -6.96 -8.87
N GLU A 254 24.86 -7.66 -7.97
CA GLU A 254 24.25 -8.45 -6.89
C GLU A 254 23.51 -7.53 -5.90
N GLN A 255 24.11 -6.39 -5.53
CA GLN A 255 23.47 -5.40 -4.66
C GLN A 255 22.15 -4.89 -5.26
N LYS A 256 22.16 -4.48 -6.53
CA LYS A 256 20.95 -4.03 -7.23
C LYS A 256 19.88 -5.12 -7.29
N SER A 257 20.27 -6.35 -7.56
CA SER A 257 19.35 -7.49 -7.60
C SER A 257 18.73 -7.76 -6.23
N LEU A 258 19.55 -7.76 -5.17
CA LEU A 258 19.08 -7.90 -3.79
C LEU A 258 18.08 -6.81 -3.42
N TRP A 259 18.42 -5.54 -3.66
CA TRP A 259 17.54 -4.40 -3.35
C TRP A 259 16.21 -4.45 -4.12
N HIS A 260 16.24 -4.94 -5.35
CA HIS A 260 15.04 -5.14 -6.16
C HIS A 260 14.12 -6.22 -5.59
N ASP A 261 14.68 -7.35 -5.14
CA ASP A 261 13.91 -8.41 -4.52
C ASP A 261 13.42 -8.04 -3.11
N LEU A 262 14.16 -7.22 -2.35
CA LEU A 262 13.73 -6.64 -1.07
C LEU A 262 12.56 -5.66 -1.26
N ALA A 263 12.65 -4.75 -2.22
CA ALA A 263 11.55 -3.84 -2.55
C ALA A 263 10.30 -4.57 -3.05
N SER A 264 10.48 -5.61 -3.86
CA SER A 264 9.39 -6.49 -4.32
C SER A 264 8.83 -7.33 -3.17
N GLY A 265 9.65 -7.71 -2.20
CA GLY A 265 9.22 -8.32 -0.94
C GLY A 265 8.29 -7.40 -0.15
N ALA A 266 8.60 -6.12 -0.06
CA ALA A 266 7.72 -5.12 0.56
C ALA A 266 6.42 -4.89 -0.24
N GLU A 267 6.46 -4.96 -1.59
CA GLU A 267 5.25 -4.93 -2.42
C GLU A 267 4.31 -6.13 -2.12
N SER A 268 4.84 -7.25 -1.63
CA SER A 268 4.01 -8.41 -1.29
C SER A 268 3.21 -8.28 0.01
N GLY A 269 3.56 -7.30 0.87
CA GLY A 269 3.07 -7.22 2.25
C GLY A 269 3.62 -8.30 3.20
N MET A 270 4.55 -9.14 2.73
CA MET A 270 5.22 -10.19 3.51
C MET A 270 6.72 -9.93 3.62
N ASP A 271 7.11 -8.72 4.04
CA ASP A 271 8.50 -8.28 4.30
C ASP A 271 8.93 -8.54 5.76
N PHE A 272 9.70 -9.59 6.08
CA PHE A 272 10.18 -10.64 5.19
C PHE A 272 9.80 -12.04 5.68
N SER A 273 9.80 -12.98 4.74
CA SER A 273 9.34 -14.35 4.93
C SER A 273 10.27 -15.32 4.19
N SER A 274 10.53 -16.48 4.82
CA SER A 274 11.29 -17.59 4.20
C SER A 274 10.69 -18.05 2.88
N ARG A 275 9.40 -17.78 2.66
CA ARG A 275 8.69 -17.97 1.40
C ARG A 275 9.45 -17.40 0.19
N TRP A 276 10.12 -16.27 0.37
CA TRP A 276 10.78 -15.55 -0.72
C TRP A 276 12.25 -15.95 -0.89
N PHE A 277 12.79 -16.78 0.00
CA PHE A 277 14.22 -17.05 0.10
C PHE A 277 14.56 -18.40 -0.50
N SER A 278 15.70 -18.50 -1.19
CA SER A 278 16.22 -19.82 -1.59
C SER A 278 16.87 -20.57 -0.42
N ASP A 279 17.44 -19.85 0.54
CA ASP A 279 17.79 -20.35 1.87
C ASP A 279 16.84 -19.71 2.91
N PRO A 280 15.92 -20.48 3.53
CA PRO A 280 14.94 -19.99 4.49
C PRO A 280 15.51 -19.20 5.67
N SER A 281 16.80 -19.36 5.98
CA SER A 281 17.48 -18.70 7.10
C SER A 281 18.28 -17.47 6.70
N ASN A 282 18.40 -17.18 5.40
CA ASN A 282 19.24 -16.10 4.88
C ASN A 282 18.48 -15.15 3.96
N ILE A 283 18.18 -13.96 4.47
CA ILE A 283 17.50 -12.89 3.73
C ILE A 283 18.23 -12.44 2.46
N THR A 284 19.56 -12.56 2.41
CA THR A 284 20.32 -12.15 1.21
C THR A 284 20.05 -13.06 0.01
N THR A 285 19.32 -14.16 0.22
CA THR A 285 18.91 -15.11 -0.82
C THR A 285 17.47 -14.91 -1.29
N ILE A 286 16.86 -13.78 -0.92
CA ILE A 286 15.54 -13.35 -1.39
C ILE A 286 15.50 -13.26 -2.92
N GLN A 287 14.39 -13.73 -3.48
CA GLN A 287 14.16 -13.83 -4.93
C GLN A 287 12.69 -13.61 -5.29
N THR A 288 12.04 -12.66 -4.60
CA THR A 288 10.61 -12.36 -4.71
C THR A 288 10.15 -12.23 -6.16
N THR A 289 10.93 -11.55 -7.01
CA THR A 289 10.60 -11.32 -8.42
C THR A 289 10.65 -12.58 -9.29
N ARG A 290 11.20 -13.68 -8.78
CA ARG A 290 11.25 -14.97 -9.49
C ARG A 290 10.12 -15.91 -9.08
N ILE A 291 9.30 -15.51 -8.11
CA ILE A 291 8.21 -16.31 -7.58
C ILE A 291 6.89 -15.75 -8.12
N ILE A 292 6.05 -16.63 -8.65
CA ILE A 292 4.68 -16.29 -9.06
C ILE A 292 3.75 -16.63 -7.89
N PRO A 293 3.27 -15.64 -7.11
CA PRO A 293 2.59 -15.92 -5.86
C PRO A 293 1.13 -16.32 -6.06
N ALA A 294 0.67 -17.34 -5.33
CA ALA A 294 -0.71 -17.82 -5.43
C ALA A 294 -1.74 -16.78 -4.96
N GLU A 295 -1.47 -16.10 -3.85
CA GLU A 295 -2.32 -15.04 -3.27
C GLU A 295 -2.46 -13.84 -4.20
N LEU A 296 -1.38 -13.37 -4.83
CA LEU A 296 -1.49 -12.25 -5.79
C LEU A 296 -2.45 -12.60 -6.92
N ASN A 297 -2.34 -13.82 -7.46
CA ASN A 297 -3.21 -14.26 -8.53
C ASN A 297 -4.64 -14.56 -8.03
N ALA A 298 -4.83 -14.93 -6.77
CA ALA A 298 -6.15 -15.02 -6.16
C ALA A 298 -6.79 -13.63 -5.96
N TYR A 299 -6.03 -12.62 -5.53
CA TYR A 299 -6.51 -11.24 -5.43
C TYR A 299 -6.91 -10.69 -6.79
N LEU A 300 -6.10 -10.93 -7.83
CA LEU A 300 -6.43 -10.52 -9.20
C LEU A 300 -7.63 -11.27 -9.77
N TYR A 301 -7.81 -12.56 -9.44
CA TYR A 301 -9.03 -13.29 -9.79
C TYR A 301 -10.25 -12.64 -9.13
N GLN A 302 -10.17 -12.30 -7.85
CA GLN A 302 -11.26 -11.63 -7.14
C GLN A 302 -11.54 -10.24 -7.73
N MET A 303 -10.50 -9.46 -8.05
CA MET A 303 -10.62 -8.19 -8.76
C MET A 303 -11.35 -8.35 -10.08
N GLU A 304 -11.02 -9.40 -10.85
CA GLU A 304 -11.65 -9.64 -12.14
C GLU A 304 -13.13 -9.96 -12.02
N ILE A 305 -13.53 -10.71 -10.99
CA ILE A 305 -14.94 -10.97 -10.67
C ILE A 305 -15.64 -9.68 -10.23
N ASN A 306 -15.06 -8.94 -9.28
CA ASN A 306 -15.64 -7.70 -8.74
C ASN A 306 -15.88 -6.67 -9.86
N VAL A 307 -14.90 -6.45 -10.73
CA VAL A 307 -15.04 -5.52 -11.86
C VAL A 307 -16.13 -5.98 -12.82
N ALA A 308 -16.26 -7.29 -13.06
CA ALA A 308 -17.34 -7.79 -13.90
C ALA A 308 -18.73 -7.55 -13.30
N ASP A 309 -18.88 -7.78 -11.99
CA ASP A 309 -20.16 -7.60 -11.30
C ASP A 309 -20.53 -6.12 -11.20
N MET A 310 -19.59 -5.25 -10.85
CA MET A 310 -19.76 -3.79 -10.88
C MET A 310 -20.09 -3.28 -12.29
N ALA A 311 -19.48 -3.85 -13.34
CA ALA A 311 -19.81 -3.49 -14.71
C ALA A 311 -21.25 -3.87 -15.08
N ASP A 312 -21.76 -5.02 -14.61
CA ASP A 312 -23.17 -5.40 -14.82
C ASP A 312 -24.13 -4.48 -14.06
N MET A 313 -23.79 -4.10 -12.82
CA MET A 313 -24.57 -3.10 -12.04
C MET A 313 -24.71 -1.79 -12.81
N MET A 314 -23.63 -1.36 -13.49
CA MET A 314 -23.60 -0.16 -14.32
C MET A 314 -24.11 -0.36 -15.75
N GLY A 315 -24.67 -1.53 -16.09
CA GLY A 315 -25.20 -1.83 -17.42
C GLY A 315 -24.14 -1.99 -18.53
N ASN A 316 -22.86 -2.13 -18.18
CA ASN A 316 -21.74 -2.30 -19.11
C ASN A 316 -21.42 -3.79 -19.38
N GLY A 317 -22.32 -4.46 -20.10
CA GLY A 317 -22.20 -5.90 -20.37
C GLY A 317 -20.96 -6.31 -21.17
N SER A 318 -20.38 -5.41 -21.98
CA SER A 318 -19.15 -5.70 -22.73
C SER A 318 -17.94 -5.79 -21.79
N LEU A 319 -17.84 -4.86 -20.83
CA LEU A 319 -16.77 -4.87 -19.83
C LEU A 319 -16.93 -6.09 -18.91
N ALA A 320 -18.14 -6.37 -18.46
CA ALA A 320 -18.45 -7.54 -17.64
C ALA A 320 -18.05 -8.85 -18.32
N THR A 321 -18.38 -9.01 -19.60
CA THR A 321 -17.99 -10.19 -20.40
C THR A 321 -16.47 -10.33 -20.51
N SER A 322 -15.76 -9.22 -20.72
CA SER A 322 -14.30 -9.22 -20.85
C SER A 322 -13.63 -9.65 -19.55
N PHE A 323 -14.04 -9.08 -18.43
CA PHE A 323 -13.48 -9.38 -17.11
C PHE A 323 -13.82 -10.80 -16.62
N ARG A 324 -15.00 -11.33 -16.95
CA ARG A 324 -15.30 -12.77 -16.75
C ARG A 324 -14.37 -13.68 -17.55
N GLY A 325 -14.00 -13.27 -18.77
CA GLY A 325 -13.01 -13.97 -19.59
C GLY A 325 -11.61 -14.00 -18.95
N TYR A 326 -11.18 -12.87 -18.38
CA TYR A 326 -9.92 -12.78 -17.61
C TYR A 326 -9.97 -13.69 -16.38
N ALA A 327 -11.02 -13.58 -15.56
CA ALA A 327 -11.21 -14.42 -14.38
C ALA A 327 -11.20 -15.92 -14.70
N ALA A 328 -11.91 -16.34 -15.77
CA ALA A 328 -11.93 -17.73 -16.21
C ALA A 328 -10.54 -18.22 -16.61
N SER A 329 -9.80 -17.42 -17.38
CA SER A 329 -8.43 -17.75 -17.81
C SER A 329 -7.47 -17.86 -16.62
N ARG A 330 -7.56 -16.94 -15.67
CA ARG A 330 -6.72 -16.95 -14.46
C ARG A 330 -7.05 -18.13 -13.55
N LYS A 331 -8.32 -18.49 -13.39
CA LYS A 331 -8.74 -19.68 -12.64
C LYS A 331 -8.15 -20.96 -13.22
N VAL A 332 -8.15 -21.09 -14.55
CA VAL A 332 -7.51 -22.23 -15.24
C VAL A 332 -5.99 -22.24 -14.95
N ALA A 333 -5.32 -21.09 -15.02
CA ALA A 333 -3.89 -20.99 -14.74
C ALA A 333 -3.54 -21.35 -13.28
N ILE A 334 -4.30 -20.84 -12.30
CA ILE A 334 -4.12 -21.15 -10.87
C ILE A 334 -4.28 -22.66 -10.63
N ASN A 335 -5.35 -23.26 -11.15
CA ASN A 335 -5.58 -24.70 -10.99
C ASN A 335 -4.50 -25.56 -11.63
N ALA A 336 -3.92 -25.12 -12.75
CA ALA A 336 -2.88 -25.85 -13.46
C ALA A 336 -1.50 -25.76 -12.77
N LEU A 337 -1.18 -24.62 -12.14
CA LEU A 337 0.20 -24.31 -11.73
C LEU A 337 0.42 -24.18 -10.22
N MET A 338 -0.64 -23.92 -9.43
CA MET A 338 -0.51 -23.52 -8.02
C MET A 338 -1.12 -24.52 -7.04
N TYR A 339 -1.64 -25.64 -7.55
CA TYR A 339 -2.19 -26.72 -6.73
C TYR A 339 -1.20 -27.89 -6.65
N SER A 340 -0.81 -28.28 -5.44
CA SER A 340 -0.06 -29.52 -5.18
C SER A 340 -0.97 -30.56 -4.55
N GLN A 341 -1.08 -31.74 -5.18
CA GLN A 341 -1.77 -32.91 -4.58
C GLN A 341 -0.92 -33.64 -3.55
N THR A 342 0.36 -33.33 -3.48
CA THR A 342 1.31 -33.90 -2.52
C THR A 342 1.57 -32.89 -1.41
N ALA A 343 1.25 -33.27 -0.18
CA ALA A 343 1.53 -32.53 1.04
C ALA A 343 2.99 -32.69 1.46
#